data_AF-A0A3A4ZUK2-F1
#
_entry.id   AF-A0A3A4ZUK2-F1
#
_cell.length_a   1.000
_cell.length_b   1.000
_cell.length_c   1.000
_cell.angle_alpha   90.00
_cell.angle_beta   90.00
_cell.angle_gamma   90.00
#
_symmetry.space_group_name_H-M   'P 1'
#
loop_
_entity.id
_entity.type
_entity.pdbx_description
1 polymer ?
#
loop_
_entity_poly.entity_id
_entity_poly.type
_entity_poly.pdbx_seq_one_letter_code
_entity_poly.pdbx_strand_id
1 'polypeptide(L)'
;MKDLLKSIDKKEWRFVLLFFIITAAVTTLPYFYGIYATPGGMVYNGNHFLISVDYPVYSSYIWQASQGRFLFSDFFSAETTKPDMLNTIWLFPGMLTAIFGFSPMVSFHISRILLAPFLIVIAYLFISYLTLVKSLRKLILTLFTFGSGWGFYFLLFDYE
;
A
#
# COMPACT_ATOMS: atom_id res chain seq x y z
N MET A 1 19.78 -15.17 -12.30
CA MET A 1 18.43 -14.66 -12.62
C MET A 1 17.68 -15.52 -13.65
N LYS A 2 18.26 -15.83 -14.82
CA LYS A 2 17.60 -16.67 -15.84
C LYS A 2 17.21 -18.06 -15.33
N ASP A 3 18.07 -18.71 -14.54
CA ASP A 3 17.79 -20.06 -14.01
C ASP A 3 16.72 -20.06 -12.93
N LEU A 4 16.67 -19.00 -12.11
CA LEU A 4 15.60 -18.79 -11.15
C LEU A 4 14.24 -18.66 -11.86
N LEU A 5 14.16 -17.82 -12.89
CA LEU A 5 12.91 -17.65 -13.66
C LEU A 5 12.48 -18.95 -14.35
N LYS A 6 13.42 -19.76 -14.85
CA LYS A 6 13.12 -21.09 -15.41
C LYS A 6 12.62 -22.08 -14.36
N SER A 7 13.00 -21.92 -13.09
CA SER A 7 12.54 -22.79 -12.00
C SER A 7 11.07 -22.55 -11.61
N ILE A 8 10.49 -21.42 -12.03
CA ILE A 8 9.12 -21.03 -11.73
C ILE A 8 8.24 -21.42 -12.93
N ASP A 9 7.31 -22.34 -12.71
CA ASP A 9 6.45 -22.83 -13.78
C ASP A 9 5.26 -21.89 -14.09
N LYS A 10 4.55 -22.16 -15.18
CA LYS A 10 3.38 -21.36 -15.59
C LYS A 10 2.24 -21.42 -14.55
N LYS A 11 2.11 -22.49 -13.78
CA LYS A 11 1.07 -22.63 -12.75
C LYS A 11 1.41 -21.78 -11.53
N GLU A 12 2.69 -21.67 -11.18
CA GLU A 12 3.21 -20.75 -10.16
C GLU A 12 2.96 -19.29 -10.55
N TRP A 13 3.27 -18.89 -11.79
CA TRP A 13 2.95 -17.53 -12.26
C TRP A 13 1.45 -17.22 -12.28
N ARG A 14 0.60 -18.19 -12.68
CA ARG A 14 -0.87 -18.06 -12.58
C ARG A 14 -1.31 -17.91 -11.12
N PHE A 15 -0.71 -18.66 -10.20
CA PHE A 15 -0.98 -18.51 -8.77
C PHE A 15 -0.61 -17.11 -8.29
N VAL A 16 0.59 -16.61 -8.61
CA VAL A 16 1.03 -15.26 -8.22
C VAL A 16 0.10 -14.18 -8.77
N LEU A 17 -0.32 -14.30 -10.03
CA LEU A 17 -1.27 -13.37 -10.64
C LEU A 17 -2.64 -13.39 -9.94
N LEU A 18 -3.21 -14.58 -9.73
CA LEU A 18 -4.50 -14.72 -9.03
C LEU A 18 -4.40 -14.21 -7.59
N PHE A 19 -3.31 -14.52 -6.90
CA PHE A 19 -3.05 -14.08 -5.55
C PHE A 19 -2.98 -12.55 -5.48
N PHE A 20 -2.27 -11.90 -6.41
CA PHE A 20 -2.28 -10.45 -6.55
C PHE A 20 -3.70 -9.91 -6.78
N ILE A 21 -4.46 -10.44 -7.75
CA ILE A 21 -5.81 -9.95 -8.07
C ILE A 21 -6.71 -10.02 -6.82
N ILE A 22 -6.65 -11.13 -6.09
CA ILE A 22 -7.42 -11.33 -4.86
C ILE A 22 -7.00 -10.31 -3.80
N THR A 23 -5.70 -10.18 -3.53
CA THR A 23 -5.20 -9.21 -2.55
C THR A 23 -5.56 -7.77 -2.91
N ALA A 24 -5.44 -7.40 -4.19
CA ALA A 24 -5.82 -6.08 -4.68
C ALA A 24 -7.33 -5.84 -4.53
N ALA A 25 -8.17 -6.83 -4.86
CA ALA A 25 -9.60 -6.73 -4.69
C ALA A 25 -9.99 -6.57 -3.21
N VAL A 26 -9.49 -7.45 -2.34
CA VAL A 26 -9.78 -7.42 -0.88
C VAL A 26 -9.36 -6.10 -0.26
N THR A 27 -8.20 -5.55 -0.67
CA THR A 27 -7.69 -4.29 -0.13
C THR A 27 -8.31 -3.05 -0.79
N THR A 28 -8.96 -3.15 -1.95
CA THR A 28 -9.44 -1.97 -2.70
C THR A 28 -10.97 -1.83 -2.72
N LEU A 29 -11.71 -2.93 -2.79
CA LEU A 29 -13.18 -2.90 -2.80
C LEU A 29 -13.81 -2.13 -1.62
N PRO A 30 -13.28 -2.19 -0.38
CA PRO A 30 -13.82 -1.40 0.73
C PRO A 30 -13.80 0.11 0.48
N TYR A 31 -12.83 0.62 -0.28
CA TYR A 31 -12.73 2.05 -0.61
C TYR A 31 -13.79 2.47 -1.64
N PHE A 32 -14.08 1.62 -2.63
CA PHE A 32 -15.19 1.86 -3.56
C PHE A 32 -16.54 1.84 -2.84
N TYR A 33 -16.71 0.93 -1.89
CA TYR A 33 -17.88 0.93 -1.02
C TYR A 33 -17.97 2.21 -0.19
N GLY A 34 -16.86 2.69 0.38
CA GLY A 34 -16.82 3.96 1.10
C GLY A 34 -17.27 5.16 0.25
N ILE A 35 -16.82 5.23 -1.00
CA ILE A 35 -17.29 6.25 -1.96
C ILE A 35 -18.80 6.13 -2.19
N TYR A 36 -19.29 4.92 -2.45
CA TYR A 36 -20.70 4.67 -2.73
C TYR A 36 -21.63 4.95 -1.54
N ALA A 37 -21.19 4.60 -0.33
CA ALA A 37 -21.95 4.76 0.91
C ALA A 37 -21.87 6.18 1.50
N THR A 38 -21.12 7.10 0.86
CA THR A 38 -20.96 8.47 1.36
C THR A 38 -22.28 9.23 1.29
N PRO A 39 -22.75 9.83 2.40
CA PRO A 39 -23.97 10.64 2.40
C PRO A 39 -23.90 11.82 1.43
N GLY A 40 -25.07 12.24 0.93
CA GLY A 40 -25.17 13.42 0.08
C GLY A 40 -24.62 14.68 0.76
N GLY A 41 -23.80 15.45 0.05
CA GLY A 41 -23.15 16.65 0.57
C GLY A 41 -21.84 16.42 1.32
N MET A 42 -21.41 15.16 1.47
CA MET A 42 -20.11 14.79 2.05
C MET A 42 -19.16 14.22 0.99
N VAL A 43 -17.87 14.16 1.33
CA VAL A 43 -16.83 13.55 0.49
C VAL A 43 -16.12 12.46 1.29
N TYR A 44 -15.98 11.27 0.70
CA TYR A 44 -15.15 10.22 1.28
C TYR A 44 -13.68 10.65 1.23
N ASN A 45 -13.05 10.73 2.40
CA ASN A 45 -11.65 11.12 2.51
C ASN A 45 -10.66 9.98 2.17
N GLY A 46 -11.14 8.81 1.75
CA GLY A 46 -10.27 7.70 1.35
C GLY A 46 -9.58 7.00 2.51
N ASN A 47 -10.00 7.28 3.73
CA ASN A 47 -9.40 6.76 4.94
C ASN A 47 -10.07 5.44 5.35
N HIS A 48 -9.29 4.55 5.94
CA HIS A 48 -9.81 3.32 6.56
C HIS A 48 -9.65 3.39 8.06
N PHE A 49 -10.48 2.62 8.77
CA PHE A 49 -10.59 2.66 10.22
C PHE A 49 -9.27 2.45 10.98
N LEU A 50 -8.32 1.69 10.40
CA LEU A 50 -7.10 1.26 11.09
C LEU A 50 -6.00 2.34 11.18
N ILE A 51 -5.97 3.28 10.23
CA ILE A 51 -4.88 4.27 10.09
C ILE A 51 -5.51 5.67 9.97
N SER A 52 -6.54 5.92 10.77
CA SER A 52 -7.30 7.16 10.67
C SER A 52 -6.45 8.40 10.98
N VAL A 53 -5.45 8.24 11.84
CA VAL A 53 -4.60 9.32 12.37
C VAL A 53 -3.41 9.65 11.46
N ASP A 54 -2.79 8.67 10.79
CA ASP A 54 -1.61 8.94 9.95
C ASP A 54 -1.98 9.38 8.52
N TYR A 55 -3.18 9.03 8.05
CA TYR A 55 -3.60 9.34 6.69
C TYR A 55 -3.54 10.84 6.32
N PRO A 56 -3.95 11.79 7.20
CA PRO A 56 -3.76 13.22 6.96
C PRO A 56 -2.28 13.61 6.82
N VAL A 57 -1.40 13.02 7.63
CA VAL A 57 0.06 13.24 7.57
C VAL A 57 0.59 12.84 6.20
N TYR A 58 0.27 11.62 5.74
CA TYR A 58 0.70 11.13 4.43
C TYR A 58 0.15 11.96 3.28
N SER A 59 -1.11 12.38 3.38
CA SER A 59 -1.73 13.28 2.39
C SER A 59 -0.99 14.61 2.30
N SER A 60 -0.51 15.14 3.43
CA SER A 60 0.30 16.36 3.45
C SER A 60 1.67 16.18 2.81
N TYR A 61 2.33 15.03 2.99
CA TYR A 61 3.61 14.74 2.35
C TYR A 61 3.47 14.58 0.83
N ILE A 62 2.41 13.90 0.38
CA ILE A 62 2.09 13.78 -1.04
C ILE A 62 1.82 15.15 -1.66
N TRP A 63 1.09 16.02 -0.95
CA TRP A 63 0.86 17.39 -1.39
C TRP A 63 2.18 18.19 -1.45
N GLN A 64 3.02 18.13 -0.42
CA GLN A 64 4.33 18.81 -0.43
C GLN A 64 5.23 18.32 -1.57
N ALA A 65 5.27 17.01 -1.81
CA ALA A 65 6.00 16.40 -2.91
C ALA A 65 5.47 16.85 -4.28
N SER A 66 4.16 17.05 -4.43
CA SER A 66 3.57 17.57 -5.67
C SER A 66 3.98 19.01 -5.98
N GLN A 67 4.36 19.77 -4.95
CA GLN A 67 4.93 21.11 -5.07
C GLN A 67 6.45 21.10 -5.33
N GLY A 68 7.04 19.94 -5.63
CA GLY A 68 8.47 19.79 -5.90
C GLY A 68 9.37 19.79 -4.67
N ARG A 69 8.81 19.63 -3.46
CA ARG A 69 9.61 19.52 -2.23
C ARG A 69 10.18 18.10 -2.09
N PHE A 70 11.43 18.02 -1.66
CA PHE A 70 12.09 16.75 -1.32
C PHE A 70 12.21 16.53 0.19
N LEU A 71 12.23 17.61 0.96
CA LEU A 71 12.19 17.61 2.42
C LEU A 71 10.81 18.07 2.85
N PHE A 72 10.19 17.33 3.75
CA PHE A 72 8.84 17.58 4.22
C PHE A 72 8.85 18.14 5.63
N SER A 73 7.90 19.03 5.89
CA SER A 73 7.53 19.48 7.23
C SER A 73 6.35 18.65 7.73
N ASP A 74 6.36 18.33 9.02
CA ASP A 74 5.18 17.75 9.68
C ASP A 74 4.23 18.88 10.10
N PHE A 75 3.10 18.99 9.41
CA PHE A 75 2.06 19.98 9.71
C PHE A 75 1.11 19.56 10.83
N PHE A 76 1.24 18.34 11.35
CA PHE A 76 0.40 17.79 12.41
C PHE A 76 1.11 17.78 13.78
N SER A 77 2.37 18.23 13.83
CA SER A 77 3.06 18.49 15.09
C SER A 77 2.62 19.84 15.69
N ALA A 78 2.54 19.90 17.02
CA ALA A 78 2.31 21.15 17.75
C ALA A 78 3.53 22.09 17.67
N GLU A 79 4.71 21.54 17.40
CA GLU A 79 5.94 22.31 17.24
C GLU A 79 6.10 22.78 15.78
N THR A 80 6.63 24.00 15.59
CA THR A 80 6.95 24.46 14.24
C THR A 80 8.12 23.66 13.69
N THR A 81 7.84 22.78 12.73
CA THR A 81 8.85 21.93 12.10
C THR A 81 9.49 22.61 10.89
N LYS A 82 10.82 22.49 10.77
CA LYS A 82 11.52 22.86 9.54
C LYS A 82 11.38 21.72 8.53
N PRO A 83 11.52 21.95 7.21
CA PRO A 83 11.54 20.87 6.24
C PRO A 83 12.86 20.12 6.34
N ASP A 84 12.90 19.07 7.17
CA ASP A 84 14.10 18.28 7.45
C ASP A 84 13.90 16.77 7.24
N MET A 85 12.65 16.33 7.05
CA MET A 85 12.35 14.92 6.84
C MET A 85 12.39 14.55 5.36
N LEU A 86 13.38 13.73 4.98
CA LEU A 86 13.40 13.07 3.68
C LEU A 86 12.57 11.79 3.75
N ASN A 87 11.47 11.72 2.99
CA ASN A 87 10.67 10.50 2.88
C ASN A 87 10.40 10.14 1.42
N THR A 88 11.28 9.31 0.86
CA THR A 88 11.30 9.02 -0.58
C THR A 88 10.05 8.30 -1.07
N ILE A 89 9.32 7.60 -0.20
CA ILE A 89 8.12 6.84 -0.61
C ILE A 89 6.98 7.77 -1.06
N TRP A 90 6.94 9.00 -0.54
CA TRP A 90 5.89 9.98 -0.89
C TRP A 90 6.20 10.79 -2.15
N LEU A 91 7.43 10.72 -2.64
CA LEU A 91 7.81 11.40 -3.89
C LEU A 91 7.04 10.83 -5.08
N PHE A 92 6.93 9.50 -5.17
CA PHE A 92 6.20 8.85 -6.26
C PHE A 92 4.71 9.26 -6.34
N PRO A 93 3.89 9.14 -5.27
CA PRO A 93 2.52 9.66 -5.28
C PRO A 93 2.46 11.19 -5.45
N GLY A 94 3.45 11.94 -4.95
CA GLY A 94 3.57 13.38 -5.21
C GLY A 94 3.71 13.70 -6.70
N MET A 95 4.54 12.94 -7.41
CA MET A 95 4.69 13.05 -8.87
C MET A 95 3.39 12.73 -9.60
N LEU A 96 2.64 11.71 -9.17
CA LEU A 96 1.33 11.40 -9.76
C LEU A 96 0.36 12.59 -9.61
N THR A 97 0.36 13.22 -8.44
CA THR A 97 -0.44 14.43 -8.15
C THR A 97 -0.01 15.58 -9.06
N ALA A 98 1.29 15.81 -9.21
CA ALA A 98 1.83 16.91 -10.02
C ALA A 98 1.59 16.73 -11.53
N ILE A 99 1.75 15.50 -12.06
CA ILE A 99 1.68 15.22 -13.49
C ILE A 99 0.22 15.10 -13.96
N PHE A 100 -0.62 14.40 -13.19
CA PHE A 100 -1.98 14.06 -13.61
C PHE A 100 -3.06 14.93 -12.96
N GLY A 101 -2.71 15.81 -12.01
CA GLY A 101 -3.67 16.65 -11.29
C GLY A 101 -4.58 15.87 -10.34
N PHE A 102 -4.20 14.64 -9.97
CA PHE A 102 -4.96 13.84 -9.01
C PHE A 102 -4.92 14.47 -7.62
N SER A 103 -5.93 14.19 -6.79
CA SER A 103 -5.85 14.52 -5.37
C SER A 103 -4.80 13.64 -4.67
N PRO A 104 -4.22 14.09 -3.54
CA PRO A 104 -3.30 13.27 -2.76
C PRO A 104 -3.88 11.90 -2.39
N MET A 105 -5.18 11.85 -2.09
CA MET A 105 -5.92 10.61 -1.83
C MET A 105 -5.88 9.63 -3.00
N VAL A 106 -6.19 10.12 -4.21
CA VAL A 106 -6.22 9.28 -5.41
C VAL A 106 -4.81 8.79 -5.73
N SER A 107 -3.81 9.67 -5.66
CA SER A 107 -2.40 9.33 -5.87
C SER A 107 -1.89 8.29 -4.89
N PHE A 108 -2.30 8.36 -3.61
CA PHE A 108 -1.99 7.36 -2.60
C PHE A 108 -2.51 5.98 -3.00
N HIS A 109 -3.80 5.87 -3.34
CA HIS A 109 -4.43 4.59 -3.68
C HIS A 109 -3.92 4.00 -4.99
N ILE A 110 -3.64 4.84 -6.00
CA ILE A 110 -2.98 4.41 -7.24
C ILE A 110 -1.60 3.84 -6.91
N SER A 111 -0.81 4.54 -6.09
CA SER A 111 0.52 4.07 -5.70
C SER A 111 0.47 2.73 -4.99
N ARG A 112 -0.50 2.54 -4.08
CA ARG A 112 -0.72 1.26 -3.41
C ARG A 112 -1.02 0.13 -4.40
N ILE A 113 -1.93 0.37 -5.35
CA ILE A 113 -2.33 -0.62 -6.36
C ILE A 113 -1.18 -0.97 -7.31
N LEU A 114 -0.28 -0.03 -7.61
CA LEU A 114 0.87 -0.25 -8.47
C LEU A 114 2.03 -0.95 -7.74
N LEU A 115 2.33 -0.55 -6.50
CA LEU A 115 3.49 -1.05 -5.75
C LEU A 115 3.23 -2.42 -5.11
N ALA A 116 1.98 -2.73 -4.73
CA ALA A 116 1.63 -4.03 -4.16
C ALA A 116 1.97 -5.23 -5.08
N PRO A 117 1.55 -5.27 -6.37
CA PRO A 117 1.92 -6.37 -7.27
C PRO A 117 3.43 -6.46 -7.48
N PHE A 118 4.12 -5.32 -7.56
CA PHE A 118 5.58 -5.30 -7.68
C PHE A 118 6.26 -5.97 -6.48
N LEU A 119 5.82 -5.64 -5.26
CA LEU A 119 6.30 -6.28 -4.04
C LEU A 119 5.98 -7.78 -4.01
N ILE A 120 4.77 -8.19 -4.39
CA ILE A 120 4.38 -9.61 -4.44
C ILE A 120 5.29 -10.40 -5.40
N VAL A 121 5.58 -9.85 -6.58
CA VAL A 121 6.47 -10.49 -7.55
C VAL A 121 7.90 -10.59 -7.01
N ILE A 122 8.45 -9.51 -6.46
CA ILE A 122 9.80 -9.53 -5.88
C ILE A 122 9.88 -10.51 -4.71
N ALA A 123 8.91 -10.49 -3.81
CA ALA A 123 8.84 -11.40 -2.69
C ALA A 123 8.79 -12.85 -3.18
N TYR A 124 7.99 -13.15 -4.20
CA TYR A 124 7.93 -14.50 -4.75
C TYR A 124 9.24 -14.95 -5.42
N LEU A 125 9.94 -14.05 -6.12
CA LEU A 125 11.27 -14.33 -6.66
C LEU A 125 12.27 -14.62 -5.55
N PHE A 126 12.27 -13.81 -4.50
CA PHE A 126 13.14 -14.01 -3.32
C PHE A 126 12.84 -15.34 -2.62
N ILE A 127 11.57 -15.66 -2.39
CA ILE A 127 11.14 -16.94 -1.81
C ILE A 127 11.56 -18.12 -2.71
N SER A 128 11.42 -17.96 -4.02
CA SER A 128 11.82 -19.00 -5.00
C SER A 128 13.33 -19.24 -5.02
N TYR A 129 14.12 -18.23 -4.65
CA TYR A 129 15.56 -18.34 -4.47
C TYR A 129 15.91 -19.12 -3.18
N LEU A 130 15.11 -18.97 -2.11
CA LEU A 130 15.36 -19.64 -0.83
C LEU A 130 14.95 -21.11 -0.79
N THR A 131 13.94 -21.51 -1.57
CA THR A 131 13.48 -22.90 -1.58
C THR A 131 13.05 -23.37 -2.96
N LEU A 132 13.33 -24.64 -3.27
CA LEU A 132 12.88 -25.33 -4.48
C LEU A 132 11.49 -25.97 -4.31
N VAL A 133 10.97 -26.05 -3.08
CA VAL A 133 9.71 -26.71 -2.78
C VAL A 133 8.53 -25.78 -3.09
N LYS A 134 7.84 -26.04 -4.21
CA LYS A 134 6.77 -25.18 -4.74
C LYS A 134 5.61 -24.92 -3.76
N SER A 135 5.19 -25.93 -3.01
CA SER A 135 4.12 -25.79 -2.00
C SER A 135 4.54 -24.83 -0.88
N LEU A 136 5.80 -24.96 -0.43
CA LEU A 136 6.35 -24.09 0.60
C LEU A 136 6.47 -22.63 0.11
N ARG A 137 6.84 -22.40 -1.16
CA ARG A 137 6.86 -21.03 -1.74
C ARG A 137 5.51 -20.33 -1.62
N LYS A 138 4.42 -21.05 -1.93
CA LYS A 138 3.06 -20.52 -1.85
C LYS A 138 2.65 -20.22 -0.41
N LEU A 139 2.95 -21.13 0.52
CA LEU A 139 2.68 -20.94 1.93
C LEU A 139 3.42 -19.71 2.48
N ILE A 140 4.72 -19.57 2.19
CA ILE A 140 5.52 -18.42 2.61
C ILE A 140 4.96 -17.13 2.03
N LEU A 141 4.59 -17.10 0.73
CA LEU A 141 3.99 -15.90 0.14
C LEU A 141 2.67 -15.51 0.83
N THR A 142 1.82 -16.50 1.13
CA THR A 142 0.56 -16.27 1.85
C THR A 142 0.83 -15.68 3.24
N LEU A 143 1.75 -16.29 4.01
CA LEU A 143 2.11 -15.79 5.33
C LEU A 143 2.80 -14.42 5.27
N PHE A 144 3.63 -14.17 4.27
CA PHE A 144 4.25 -12.86 4.07
C PHE A 144 3.20 -11.76 3.83
N THR A 145 2.15 -12.08 3.07
CA THR A 145 1.14 -11.09 2.66
C THR A 145 0.07 -10.87 3.72
N PHE A 146 -0.32 -11.92 4.44
CA PHE A 146 -1.45 -11.89 5.39
C PHE A 146 -1.05 -12.18 6.84
N GLY A 147 0.24 -12.37 7.11
CA GLY A 147 0.74 -12.76 8.43
C GLY A 147 1.03 -11.60 9.38
N SER A 148 0.77 -10.34 8.99
CA SER A 148 1.08 -9.14 9.79
C SER A 148 0.17 -8.92 11.01
N GLY A 149 -0.34 -10.01 11.60
CA GLY A 149 -0.99 -10.04 12.92
C GLY A 149 -2.50 -9.84 12.91
N TRP A 150 -3.18 -10.56 13.80
CA TRP A 150 -4.59 -10.37 14.16
C TRP A 150 -4.75 -9.30 15.26
N GLY A 151 -3.68 -8.54 15.55
CA GLY A 151 -3.59 -7.52 16.61
C GLY A 151 -4.75 -6.54 16.61
N PHE A 152 -5.21 -6.15 15.42
CA PHE A 152 -6.34 -5.25 15.29
C PHE A 152 -7.66 -5.82 15.83
N TYR A 153 -7.90 -7.13 15.74
CA TYR A 153 -9.11 -7.73 16.32
C TYR A 153 -9.10 -7.64 17.85
N PHE A 154 -7.91 -7.60 18.46
CA PHE A 154 -7.79 -7.41 19.90
C PHE A 154 -8.10 -5.98 20.35
N LEU A 155 -7.86 -4.98 19.48
CA LEU A 155 -8.25 -3.58 19.76
C LEU A 155 -9.77 -3.40 19.89
N LEU A 156 -10.59 -4.31 19.37
CA LEU A 156 -12.05 -4.27 19.59
C LEU A 156 -12.44 -4.66 21.02
N PHE A 157 -11.57 -5.36 21.76
CA PHE A 157 -11.82 -5.82 23.13
C PHE A 157 -11.20 -4.91 24.19
N ASP A 158 -10.28 -4.01 23.82
CA ASP A 158 -9.67 -3.02 24.73
C ASP A 158 -10.54 -1.76 24.94
N TYR A 159 -11.75 -1.73 24.37
CA TYR A 159 -12.74 -0.63 24.51
C TYR A 159 -13.88 -0.96 25.50
N GLU A 160 -13.70 -1.92 26.41
CA GLU A 160 -14.52 -2.08 27.63
C GLU A 160 -13.79 -1.54 28.87
#